data_AF-A0A538CXI3-F1
#
_entry.id   AF-A0A538CXI3-F1
#
_cell.length_a   1.000
_cell.length_b   1.000
_cell.length_c   1.000
_cell.angle_alpha   90.00
_cell.angle_beta   90.00
_cell.angle_gamma   90.00
#
_symmetry.space_group_name_H-M   'P 1'
#
loop_
_entity.id
_entity.type
_entity.pdbx_description
1 polymer ?
#
loop_
_entity_poly.entity_id
_entity_poly.type
_entity_poly.pdbx_seq_one_letter_code
_entity_poly.pdbx_strand_id
1 'polypeptide(L)'
;MIAVVLTPVFAHGTVGPNTLPIQRWAAVWCGTAALSISFLLLYLLWPIPRLARSSVGRALSSSTRYVHDAVVVILRALGLVAFVTTLVALWFGNTNSAENIAPTLIFVVFWAGVPLTSLLVGDLWQALNPFDTVAAIVGYARDRVWRRTPEPLEYDGTVITSYWPAVAGLVAFLWVELCILDRSNIRRLAWIVTAYSVVVLAAAARYGRAWL
;
A
#
# COMPACT_ATOMS: atom_id res chain seq x y z
N MET A 1 -12.41 7.34 57.88
CA MET A 1 -12.05 6.33 56.86
C MET A 1 -12.96 6.57 55.66
N ILE A 2 -12.49 7.33 54.67
CA ILE A 2 -13.28 7.74 53.51
C ILE A 2 -13.13 6.65 52.45
N ALA A 3 -14.23 5.94 52.15
CA ALA A 3 -14.27 5.00 51.05
C ALA A 3 -14.36 5.78 49.73
N VAL A 4 -13.26 5.79 48.97
CA VAL A 4 -13.26 6.26 47.59
C VAL A 4 -13.99 5.21 46.75
N VAL A 5 -15.21 5.52 46.31
CA VAL A 5 -15.90 4.74 45.30
C VAL A 5 -15.25 5.08 43.96
N LEU A 6 -14.33 4.22 43.50
CA LEU A 6 -13.83 4.27 42.14
C LEU A 6 -14.98 3.83 41.21
N THR A 7 -15.67 4.79 40.59
CA THR A 7 -16.56 4.48 39.47
C THR A 7 -15.74 3.85 38.35
N PRO A 8 -16.05 2.63 37.90
CA PRO A 8 -15.38 2.07 36.74
C PRO A 8 -15.71 2.96 35.54
N VAL A 9 -14.67 3.58 34.99
CA VAL A 9 -14.76 4.25 33.69
C VAL A 9 -15.01 3.15 32.65
N PHE A 10 -16.27 3.02 32.23
CA PHE A 10 -16.66 2.24 31.06
C PHE A 10 -16.14 2.93 29.79
N ALA A 11 -14.82 2.94 29.60
CA ALA A 11 -14.16 3.31 28.34
C ALA A 11 -13.72 2.06 27.55
N HIS A 12 -14.08 0.86 28.01
CA HIS A 12 -13.78 -0.38 27.31
C HIS A 12 -15.03 -0.75 26.53
N GLY A 13 -15.06 -0.36 25.25
CA GLY A 13 -16.12 -0.70 24.32
C GLY A 13 -16.25 -2.21 24.20
N THR A 14 -17.08 -2.82 25.03
CA THR A 14 -17.51 -4.21 24.92
C THR A 14 -18.62 -4.28 23.88
N VAL A 15 -18.29 -3.98 22.62
CA VAL A 15 -19.17 -4.24 21.48
C VAL A 15 -18.81 -5.64 20.99
N GLY A 16 -19.62 -6.63 21.36
CA GLY A 16 -19.49 -7.98 20.82
C GLY A 16 -19.74 -7.99 19.29
N PRO A 17 -19.28 -9.02 18.56
CA PRO A 17 -19.11 -9.00 17.09
C PRO A 17 -20.36 -8.77 16.22
N ASN A 18 -21.54 -8.52 16.81
CA ASN A 18 -22.81 -8.39 16.09
C ASN A 18 -23.76 -7.32 16.67
N THR A 19 -23.27 -6.35 17.46
CA THR A 19 -24.14 -5.36 18.13
C THR A 19 -23.97 -3.94 17.59
N LEU A 20 -23.63 -3.77 16.30
CA LEU A 20 -23.83 -2.46 15.67
C LEU A 20 -25.33 -2.14 15.71
N PRO A 21 -25.75 -0.96 16.19
CA PRO A 21 -27.16 -0.56 16.26
C PRO A 21 -27.81 -0.35 14.88
N ILE A 22 -27.14 -0.71 13.79
CA ILE A 22 -27.59 -0.55 12.41
C ILE A 22 -27.95 -1.90 11.80
N GLN A 23 -29.06 -1.97 11.06
CA GLN A 23 -29.44 -3.18 10.35
C GLN A 23 -28.42 -3.49 9.24
N ARG A 24 -27.89 -4.72 9.21
CA ARG A 24 -26.80 -5.12 8.28
C ARG A 24 -27.11 -4.85 6.81
N TRP A 25 -28.33 -5.15 6.36
CA TRP A 25 -28.74 -4.90 4.96
C TRP A 25 -28.73 -3.40 4.65
N ALA A 26 -29.24 -2.56 5.55
CA ALA A 26 -29.24 -1.11 5.38
C ALA A 26 -27.81 -0.56 5.31
N ALA A 27 -26.91 -1.07 6.16
CA ALA A 27 -25.48 -0.71 6.13
C ALA A 27 -24.84 -1.05 4.77
N VAL A 28 -25.10 -2.24 4.23
CA VAL A 28 -24.58 -2.69 2.94
C VAL A 28 -25.10 -1.79 1.81
N TRP A 29 -26.40 -1.49 1.77
CA TRP A 29 -26.97 -0.65 0.73
C TRP A 29 -26.49 0.80 0.81
N CYS A 30 -26.44 1.39 2.01
CA CYS A 30 -25.90 2.73 2.20
C CYS A 30 -24.42 2.81 1.81
N GLY A 31 -23.60 1.84 2.20
CA GLY A 31 -22.19 1.77 1.81
C GLY A 31 -22.01 1.64 0.29
N THR A 32 -22.77 0.73 -0.33
CA THR A 32 -22.74 0.53 -1.79
C THR A 32 -23.19 1.76 -2.56
N ALA A 33 -24.25 2.42 -2.09
CA ALA A 33 -24.76 3.65 -2.68
C ALA A 33 -23.75 4.79 -2.54
N ALA A 34 -23.19 4.99 -1.34
CA ALA A 34 -22.17 6.00 -1.10
C ALA A 34 -20.96 5.80 -2.02
N LEU A 35 -20.46 4.57 -2.13
CA LEU A 35 -19.32 4.24 -3.00
C LEU A 35 -19.66 4.51 -4.48
N SER A 36 -20.76 3.96 -4.97
CA SER A 36 -21.20 4.08 -6.37
C SER A 36 -21.43 5.54 -6.77
N ILE A 37 -22.13 6.31 -5.92
CA ILE A 37 -22.39 7.73 -6.16
C ILE A 37 -21.08 8.53 -6.15
N SER A 38 -20.16 8.23 -5.22
CA SER A 38 -18.85 8.92 -5.16
C SER A 38 -18.05 8.73 -6.45
N PHE A 39 -17.96 7.49 -6.97
CA PHE A 39 -17.28 7.21 -8.23
C PHE A 39 -17.99 7.80 -9.45
N LEU A 40 -19.32 7.76 -9.48
CA LEU A 40 -20.11 8.40 -10.54
C LEU A 40 -19.88 9.91 -10.56
N LEU A 41 -19.90 10.56 -9.39
CA LEU A 41 -19.61 11.98 -9.26
C LEU A 41 -18.17 12.31 -9.65
N LEU A 42 -17.18 11.48 -9.26
CA LEU A 42 -15.80 11.65 -9.72
C LEU A 42 -15.68 11.56 -11.25
N TYR A 43 -16.35 10.57 -11.87
CA TYR A 43 -16.37 10.40 -13.32
C TYR A 43 -17.01 11.61 -14.04
N LEU A 44 -18.13 12.12 -13.53
CA LEU A 44 -18.87 13.22 -14.15
C LEU A 44 -18.23 14.59 -13.88
N LEU A 45 -17.73 14.83 -12.66
CA LEU A 45 -17.23 16.13 -12.22
C LEU A 45 -15.72 16.31 -12.46
N TRP A 46 -14.96 15.22 -12.67
CA TRP A 46 -13.52 15.26 -12.89
C TRP A 46 -13.06 14.60 -14.21
N PRO A 47 -13.61 15.02 -15.38
CA PRO A 47 -13.28 14.40 -16.66
C PRO A 47 -11.84 14.69 -17.14
N ILE A 48 -11.17 15.70 -16.57
CA ILE A 48 -9.82 16.10 -16.96
C ILE A 48 -8.90 15.91 -15.75
N PRO A 49 -7.76 15.21 -15.88
CA PRO A 49 -6.82 14.99 -14.77
C PRO A 49 -6.10 16.30 -14.40
N ARG A 50 -6.76 17.16 -13.61
CA ARG A 50 -6.23 18.46 -13.19
C ARG A 50 -4.95 18.34 -12.36
N LEU A 51 -4.79 17.24 -11.62
CA LEU A 51 -3.62 16.97 -10.78
C LEU A 51 -2.34 16.64 -11.58
N ALA A 52 -2.48 16.19 -12.84
CA ALA A 52 -1.33 15.92 -13.71
C ALA A 52 -0.62 17.20 -14.15
N ARG A 53 -1.29 18.36 -14.12
CA ARG A 53 -0.65 19.65 -14.40
C ARG A 53 0.18 20.16 -13.23
N SER A 54 -0.20 19.82 -12.01
CA SER A 54 0.53 20.18 -10.78
C SER A 54 1.68 19.22 -10.44
N SER A 55 1.83 18.10 -11.16
CA SER A 55 2.91 17.14 -10.92
C SER A 55 4.25 17.54 -11.54
N VAL A 56 4.32 18.67 -12.26
CA VAL A 56 5.59 19.20 -12.75
C VAL A 56 6.46 19.62 -11.56
N GLY A 57 7.44 18.79 -11.23
CA GLY A 57 8.35 19.00 -10.11
C GLY A 57 9.13 20.31 -10.22
N ARG A 58 9.56 20.85 -9.08
CA ARG A 58 10.43 22.02 -9.02
C ARG A 58 11.89 21.59 -9.03
N ALA A 59 12.72 22.28 -9.81
CA ALA A 59 14.16 22.06 -9.77
C ALA A 59 14.71 22.47 -8.38
N LEU A 60 15.31 21.51 -7.67
CA LEU A 60 15.95 21.76 -6.39
C LEU A 60 17.35 22.38 -6.59
N SER A 61 17.71 23.30 -5.70
CA SER A 61 19.08 23.81 -5.60
C SER A 61 20.07 22.67 -5.29
N SER A 62 21.35 22.84 -5.63
CA SER A 62 22.38 21.82 -5.41
C SER A 62 22.48 21.37 -3.95
N SER A 63 22.39 22.30 -2.98
CA SER A 63 22.42 21.98 -1.55
C SER A 63 21.17 21.22 -1.10
N THR A 64 19.98 21.59 -1.60
CA THR A 64 18.72 20.91 -1.26
C THR A 64 18.66 19.50 -1.85
N ARG A 65 19.33 19.27 -2.99
CA ARG A 65 19.41 17.96 -3.65
C ARG A 65 20.12 16.91 -2.78
N TYR A 66 21.24 17.25 -2.14
CA TYR A 66 21.94 16.29 -1.28
C TYR A 66 21.08 15.83 -0.09
N VAL A 67 20.38 16.76 0.56
CA VAL A 67 19.47 16.43 1.66
C VAL A 67 18.32 15.57 1.16
N HIS A 68 17.74 15.92 0.01
CA HIS A 68 16.69 15.13 -0.63
C HIS A 68 17.16 13.71 -0.94
N ASP A 69 18.33 13.54 -1.55
CA ASP A 69 18.85 12.22 -1.92
C ASP A 69 19.15 11.36 -0.68
N ALA A 70 19.68 11.97 0.39
CA ALA A 70 19.87 11.28 1.67
C ALA A 70 18.53 10.82 2.27
N VAL A 71 17.50 11.67 2.26
CA VAL A 71 16.15 11.32 2.73
C VAL A 71 15.56 10.18 1.90
N VAL A 72 15.70 10.23 0.56
CA VAL A 72 15.23 9.15 -0.32
C VAL A 72 15.92 7.82 -0.02
N VAL A 73 17.23 7.82 0.23
CA VAL A 73 17.97 6.60 0.60
C VAL A 73 17.48 6.04 1.93
N ILE A 74 17.25 6.90 2.92
CA ILE A 74 16.70 6.49 4.22
C ILE A 74 15.30 5.90 4.05
N LEU A 75 14.43 6.54 3.28
CA LEU A 75 13.08 6.04 3.00
C LEU A 75 13.12 4.69 2.26
N ARG A 76 13.99 4.51 1.27
CA ARG A 76 14.18 3.22 0.60
C ARG A 76 14.60 2.12 1.57
N ALA A 77 15.55 2.42 2.46
CA ALA A 77 15.98 1.49 3.49
C ALA A 77 14.83 1.15 4.45
N LEU A 78 14.06 2.14 4.89
CA LEU A 78 12.88 1.93 5.74
C LEU A 78 11.82 1.08 5.06
N GLY A 79 11.51 1.35 3.80
CA GLY A 79 10.57 0.57 3.00
C GLY A 79 10.99 -0.90 2.86
N LEU A 80 12.28 -1.12 2.56
CA LEU A 80 12.84 -2.47 2.46
C LEU A 80 12.83 -3.20 3.82
N VAL A 81 13.22 -2.53 4.90
CA VAL A 81 13.19 -3.10 6.26
C VAL A 81 11.75 -3.44 6.67
N ALA A 82 10.79 -2.55 6.42
CA ALA A 82 9.38 -2.79 6.71
C ALA A 82 8.84 -3.99 5.92
N PHE A 83 9.22 -4.12 4.65
CA PHE A 83 8.85 -5.25 3.80
C PHE A 83 9.44 -6.58 4.29
N VAL A 84 10.74 -6.62 4.57
CA VAL A 84 11.41 -7.82 5.10
C VAL A 84 10.82 -8.20 6.46
N THR A 85 10.61 -7.23 7.35
CA THR A 85 9.98 -7.45 8.65
C THR A 85 8.57 -8.03 8.49
N THR A 86 7.80 -7.53 7.53
CA THR A 86 6.47 -8.06 7.19
C THR A 86 6.56 -9.51 6.75
N LEU A 87 7.46 -9.86 5.82
CA LEU A 87 7.64 -11.25 5.37
C LEU A 87 8.08 -12.18 6.50
N VAL A 88 9.03 -11.75 7.33
CA VAL A 88 9.50 -12.52 8.48
C VAL A 88 8.36 -12.75 9.47
N ALA A 89 7.60 -11.70 9.79
CA ALA A 89 6.45 -11.79 10.69
C ALA A 89 5.33 -12.68 10.13
N LEU A 90 5.10 -12.68 8.82
CA LEU A 90 4.12 -13.55 8.17
C LEU A 90 4.52 -15.04 8.20
N TRP A 91 5.80 -15.33 7.97
CA TRP A 91 6.26 -16.72 7.86
C TRP A 91 6.64 -17.35 9.20
N PHE A 92 7.29 -16.57 10.06
CA PHE A 92 7.91 -17.02 11.32
C PHE A 92 7.34 -16.33 12.56
N GLY A 93 6.49 -15.31 12.42
CA GLY A 93 5.84 -14.65 13.54
C GLY A 93 4.67 -15.43 14.13
N ASN A 94 4.04 -14.85 15.15
CA ASN A 94 2.90 -15.45 15.84
C ASN A 94 1.72 -15.66 14.88
N THR A 95 1.03 -16.80 14.97
CA THR A 95 -0.17 -17.08 14.16
C THR A 95 -1.39 -16.29 14.63
N ASN A 96 -1.38 -15.79 15.88
CA ASN A 96 -2.38 -14.86 16.39
C ASN A 96 -2.18 -13.47 15.79
N SER A 97 -3.18 -12.98 15.06
CA SER A 97 -3.11 -11.67 14.40
C SER A 97 -3.00 -10.49 15.34
N ALA A 98 -3.46 -10.61 16.59
CA ALA A 98 -3.35 -9.55 17.60
C ALA A 98 -1.90 -9.35 18.08
N GLU A 99 -1.07 -10.40 18.00
CA GLU A 99 0.32 -10.39 18.45
C GLU A 99 1.31 -10.32 17.27
N ASN A 100 0.81 -10.42 16.05
CA ASN A 100 1.62 -10.32 14.84
C ASN A 100 1.60 -8.89 14.29
N ILE A 101 2.78 -8.33 14.00
CA ILE A 101 2.90 -6.98 13.46
C ILE A 101 2.50 -6.88 11.97
N ALA A 102 2.52 -7.99 11.22
CA ALA A 102 2.31 -7.98 9.78
C ALA A 102 0.95 -7.43 9.32
N PRO A 103 -0.20 -7.81 9.93
CA PRO A 103 -1.48 -7.20 9.56
C PRO A 103 -1.49 -5.68 9.75
N THR A 104 -0.86 -5.18 10.80
CA THR A 104 -0.75 -3.74 11.05
C THR A 104 0.11 -3.05 9.99
N LEU A 105 1.26 -3.62 9.64
CA LEU A 105 2.12 -3.07 8.58
C LEU A 105 1.41 -3.04 7.22
N ILE A 106 0.65 -4.09 6.89
CA ILE A 106 -0.04 -4.19 5.59
C ILE A 106 -1.27 -3.29 5.55
N PHE A 107 -2.22 -3.44 6.48
CA PHE A 107 -3.54 -2.81 6.38
C PHE A 107 -3.59 -1.40 6.96
N VAL A 108 -2.71 -1.07 7.91
CA VAL A 108 -2.70 0.26 8.54
C VAL A 108 -1.59 1.11 7.93
N VAL A 109 -0.34 0.66 8.02
CA VAL A 109 0.80 1.47 7.61
C VAL A 109 0.87 1.60 6.08
N PHE A 110 0.90 0.49 5.36
CA PHE A 110 0.99 0.49 3.91
C PHE A 110 -0.33 0.93 3.26
N TRP A 111 -1.43 0.23 3.54
CA TRP A 111 -2.68 0.42 2.82
C TRP A 111 -3.37 1.77 3.11
N ALA A 112 -3.39 2.22 4.37
CA ALA A 112 -4.00 3.50 4.73
C ALA A 112 -2.95 4.62 4.88
N GLY A 113 -1.86 4.33 5.59
CA GLY A 113 -0.85 5.30 5.97
C GLY A 113 -0.10 5.89 4.78
N VAL A 114 0.36 5.06 3.83
CA VAL A 114 1.11 5.55 2.66
C VAL A 114 0.26 6.46 1.80
N PRO A 115 -0.96 6.09 1.33
CA PRO A 115 -1.78 7.01 0.53
C PRO A 115 -2.11 8.32 1.25
N LEU A 116 -2.49 8.26 2.54
CA LEU A 116 -2.80 9.46 3.32
C LEU A 116 -1.58 10.38 3.47
N THR A 117 -0.41 9.81 3.71
CA THR A 117 0.82 10.59 3.82
C THR A 117 1.23 11.16 2.46
N SER A 118 1.03 10.40 1.38
CA SER A 118 1.33 10.87 0.02
C SER A 118 0.49 12.08 -0.38
N LEU A 119 -0.74 12.20 0.13
CA LEU A 119 -1.56 13.41 -0.07
C LEU A 119 -0.91 14.67 0.52
N LEU A 120 -0.10 14.53 1.58
CA LEU A 120 0.54 15.64 2.28
C LEU A 120 1.92 15.97 1.71
N VAL A 121 2.73 14.95 1.42
CA VAL A 121 4.16 15.13 1.08
C VAL A 121 4.50 14.87 -0.39
N GLY A 122 3.54 14.40 -1.19
CA GLY A 122 3.76 13.98 -2.58
C GLY A 122 3.96 12.47 -2.70
N ASP A 123 4.57 12.00 -3.78
CA ASP A 123 4.72 10.55 -4.04
C ASP A 123 5.72 9.89 -3.09
N LEU A 124 5.25 9.52 -1.89
CA LEU A 124 6.03 8.81 -0.89
C LEU A 124 6.31 7.37 -1.30
N TRP A 125 5.42 6.76 -2.10
CA TRP A 125 5.54 5.38 -2.51
C TRP A 125 6.78 5.20 -3.39
N GLN A 126 7.08 6.14 -4.28
CA GLN A 126 8.30 6.08 -5.10
C GLN A 126 9.59 5.92 -4.27
N ALA A 127 9.64 6.52 -3.07
CA ALA A 127 10.78 6.39 -2.17
C ALA A 127 10.72 5.15 -1.27
N LEU A 128 9.53 4.73 -0.84
CA LEU A 128 9.34 3.57 0.04
C LEU A 128 9.28 2.22 -0.69
N ASN A 129 9.09 2.20 -2.01
CA ASN A 129 8.80 0.98 -2.77
C ASN A 129 9.94 -0.05 -2.60
N PRO A 130 9.69 -1.18 -1.91
CA PRO A 130 10.70 -2.20 -1.67
C PRO A 130 11.06 -2.94 -2.97
N PHE A 131 10.12 -3.07 -3.91
CA PHE A 131 10.35 -3.73 -5.18
C PHE A 131 11.27 -2.89 -6.08
N ASP A 132 11.08 -1.57 -6.13
CA ASP A 132 11.99 -0.64 -6.84
C ASP A 132 13.40 -0.73 -6.26
N THR A 133 13.50 -0.78 -4.93
CA THR A 133 14.77 -0.89 -4.21
C THR A 133 15.48 -2.21 -4.52
N VAL A 134 14.76 -3.34 -4.48
CA VAL A 134 15.30 -4.66 -4.85
C VAL A 134 15.73 -4.68 -6.32
N ALA A 135 14.88 -4.20 -7.22
CA ALA A 135 15.19 -4.14 -8.66
C ALA A 135 16.41 -3.25 -8.95
N ALA A 136 16.55 -2.12 -8.24
CA ALA A 136 17.71 -1.24 -8.35
C ALA A 136 19.00 -1.91 -7.86
N ILE A 137 18.95 -2.64 -6.74
CA ILE A 137 20.10 -3.40 -6.21
C ILE A 137 20.51 -4.51 -7.19
N VAL A 138 19.55 -5.28 -7.69
CA VAL A 138 19.80 -6.35 -8.67
C VAL A 138 20.32 -5.78 -9.99
N GLY A 139 19.75 -4.68 -10.45
CA GLY A 139 20.18 -3.96 -11.66
C GLY A 139 21.60 -3.41 -11.53
N TYR A 140 21.97 -2.87 -10.35
CA TYR A 140 23.34 -2.41 -10.05
C TYR A 140 24.38 -3.54 -10.16
N ALA A 141 23.99 -4.77 -9.84
CA ALA A 141 24.85 -5.95 -9.93
C ALA A 141 24.98 -6.52 -11.35
N ARG A 142 24.08 -6.18 -12.30
CA ARG A 142 24.06 -6.75 -13.65
C ARG A 142 24.48 -5.81 -14.79
N ASP A 143 24.14 -4.51 -14.80
CA ASP A 143 24.72 -3.53 -15.76
C ASP A 143 24.30 -2.04 -15.55
N ARG A 144 25.02 -1.08 -16.18
CA ARG A 144 24.79 0.39 -16.08
C ARG A 144 23.44 0.90 -16.61
N VAL A 145 22.73 0.13 -17.44
CA VAL A 145 21.44 0.54 -18.06
C VAL A 145 20.32 0.72 -17.01
N TRP A 146 20.41 0.02 -15.88
CA TRP A 146 19.48 0.12 -14.75
C TRP A 146 19.69 1.35 -13.84
N ARG A 147 20.73 2.17 -14.13
CA ARG A 147 21.03 3.40 -13.38
C ARG A 147 20.21 4.61 -13.82
N ARG A 148 19.56 4.55 -14.98
CA ARG A 148 18.73 5.67 -15.47
C ARG A 148 17.45 5.75 -14.64
N THR A 149 16.99 6.98 -14.40
CA THR A 149 15.61 7.24 -13.96
C THR A 149 14.67 6.37 -14.78
N PRO A 150 13.67 5.70 -14.17
CA PRO A 150 12.72 4.89 -14.93
C PRO A 150 12.12 5.76 -16.03
N GLU A 151 12.49 5.51 -17.28
CA GLU A 151 11.80 6.10 -18.41
C GLU A 151 10.42 5.43 -18.47
N PRO A 152 9.33 6.19 -18.72
CA PRO A 152 8.00 5.60 -18.84
C PRO A 152 8.04 4.41 -19.78
N LEU A 153 7.52 3.28 -19.31
CA LEU A 153 7.54 2.06 -20.10
C LEU A 153 6.68 2.28 -21.35
N GLU A 154 7.31 2.25 -22.54
CA GLU A 154 6.59 2.47 -23.79
C GLU A 154 5.57 1.34 -23.99
N TYR A 155 4.32 1.73 -24.25
CA TYR A 155 3.25 0.77 -24.50
C TYR A 155 3.52 0.03 -25.82
N ASP A 156 3.88 -1.25 -25.70
CA ASP A 156 4.22 -2.14 -26.83
C ASP A 156 3.00 -2.83 -27.46
N GLY A 157 1.78 -2.48 -27.03
CA GLY A 157 0.55 -3.11 -27.49
C GLY A 157 0.09 -4.32 -26.66
N THR A 158 0.86 -4.77 -25.67
CA THR A 158 0.48 -5.92 -24.83
C THR A 158 -0.22 -5.52 -23.53
N VAL A 159 -1.09 -6.41 -23.03
CA VAL A 159 -1.84 -6.18 -21.77
C VAL A 159 -0.90 -6.02 -20.57
N ILE A 160 0.24 -6.71 -20.56
CA ILE A 160 1.20 -6.69 -19.44
C ILE A 160 1.93 -5.34 -19.32
N THR A 161 2.09 -4.66 -20.45
CA THR A 161 2.69 -3.33 -20.59
C THR A 161 1.65 -2.20 -20.43
N SER A 162 0.37 -2.56 -20.23
CA SER A 162 -0.73 -1.64 -19.94
C SER A 162 -0.93 -1.42 -18.44
N TYR A 163 -1.88 -0.56 -18.05
CA TYR A 163 -2.32 -0.41 -16.66
C TYR A 163 -3.24 -1.55 -16.15
N TRP A 164 -3.70 -2.44 -17.03
CA TRP A 164 -4.62 -3.54 -16.68
C TRP A 164 -4.11 -4.53 -15.62
N PRO A 165 -2.81 -4.90 -15.57
CA PRO A 165 -2.29 -5.76 -14.51
C PRO A 165 -2.42 -5.10 -13.13
N ALA A 166 -2.23 -3.79 -13.03
CA ALA A 166 -2.43 -3.05 -11.78
C ALA A 166 -3.91 -3.06 -11.36
N VAL A 167 -4.83 -2.86 -12.32
CA VAL A 167 -6.28 -2.96 -12.06
C VAL A 167 -6.65 -4.36 -11.58
N ALA A 168 -6.18 -5.41 -12.27
CA ALA A 168 -6.43 -6.79 -11.90
C ALA A 168 -5.86 -7.11 -10.50
N GLY A 169 -4.65 -6.64 -10.19
CA GLY A 169 -4.03 -6.79 -8.87
C GLY A 169 -4.83 -6.09 -7.77
N LEU A 170 -5.30 -4.87 -8.02
CA LEU A 170 -6.14 -4.12 -7.08
C LEU A 170 -7.48 -4.83 -6.84
N VAL A 171 -8.14 -5.29 -7.90
CA VAL A 171 -9.40 -6.05 -7.78
C VAL A 171 -9.18 -7.35 -7.00
N ALA A 172 -8.10 -8.08 -7.28
CA ALA A 172 -7.75 -9.29 -6.56
C ALA A 172 -7.46 -9.00 -5.07
N PHE A 173 -6.73 -7.92 -4.77
CA PHE A 173 -6.48 -7.50 -3.39
C PHE A 173 -7.78 -7.15 -2.66
N LEU A 174 -8.66 -6.34 -3.26
CA LEU A 174 -9.94 -5.96 -2.67
C LEU A 174 -10.85 -7.18 -2.46
N TRP A 175 -10.90 -8.10 -3.43
CA TRP A 175 -11.65 -9.34 -3.29
C TRP A 175 -11.11 -10.20 -2.15
N VAL A 176 -9.78 -10.33 -2.06
CA VAL A 176 -9.15 -11.02 -0.94
C VAL A 176 -9.53 -10.35 0.37
N GLU A 177 -9.34 -9.04 0.51
CA GLU A 177 -9.59 -8.30 1.75
C GLU A 177 -11.06 -8.34 2.19
N LEU A 178 -12.00 -8.25 1.25
CA LEU A 178 -13.43 -8.11 1.55
C LEU A 178 -14.18 -9.45 1.60
N CYS A 179 -13.77 -10.45 0.80
CA CYS A 179 -14.54 -11.67 0.62
C CYS A 179 -13.86 -12.92 1.20
N ILE A 180 -12.52 -13.01 1.14
CA ILE A 180 -11.79 -14.26 1.43
C ILE A 180 -11.04 -14.20 2.76
N LEU A 181 -10.50 -13.04 3.11
CA LEU A 181 -9.58 -12.93 4.22
C LEU A 181 -10.33 -12.75 5.53
N ASP A 182 -10.43 -13.83 6.29
CA ASP A 182 -10.42 -13.69 7.74
C ASP A 182 -9.05 -13.12 8.12
N ARG A 183 -8.99 -11.83 8.47
CA ARG A 183 -7.76 -11.08 8.79
C ARG A 183 -6.95 -11.76 9.92
N SER A 184 -7.54 -12.71 10.63
CA SER A 184 -6.85 -13.53 11.63
C SER A 184 -5.89 -14.57 11.05
N ASN A 185 -6.04 -14.99 9.79
CA ASN A 185 -5.23 -16.08 9.24
C ASN A 185 -3.92 -15.59 8.59
N ILE A 186 -2.88 -15.52 9.42
CA ILE A 186 -1.54 -15.05 9.04
C ILE A 186 -0.90 -15.88 7.91
N ARG A 187 -1.08 -17.20 7.89
CA ARG A 187 -0.44 -18.06 6.88
C ARG A 187 -1.01 -17.83 5.48
N ARG A 188 -2.31 -17.58 5.36
CA ARG A 188 -2.93 -17.20 4.07
C ARG A 188 -2.35 -15.87 3.57
N LEU A 189 -2.21 -14.89 4.45
CA LEU A 189 -1.61 -13.60 4.12
C LEU A 189 -0.14 -13.76 3.67
N ALA A 190 0.62 -14.65 4.32
CA ALA A 190 2.00 -15.00 3.94
C ALA A 190 2.10 -15.45 2.49
N TRP A 191 1.26 -16.39 2.07
CA TRP A 191 1.23 -16.90 0.70
C TRP A 191 0.85 -15.82 -0.31
N ILE A 192 -0.16 -15.01 -0.02
CA ILE A 192 -0.64 -13.96 -0.93
C ILE A 192 0.43 -12.89 -1.14
N VAL A 193 1.01 -12.37 -0.06
CA VAL A 193 2.07 -11.34 -0.14
C VAL A 193 3.30 -11.89 -0.85
N THR A 194 3.67 -13.15 -0.58
CA THR A 194 4.83 -13.79 -1.25
C THR A 194 4.56 -13.98 -2.75
N ALA A 195 3.39 -14.51 -3.12
CA ALA A 195 3.02 -14.71 -4.52
C ALA A 195 2.97 -13.38 -5.30
N TYR A 196 2.35 -12.35 -4.72
CA TYR A 196 2.34 -11.00 -5.29
C TYR A 196 3.76 -10.47 -5.49
N SER A 197 4.62 -10.59 -4.48
CA SER A 197 6.01 -10.12 -4.53
C SER A 197 6.81 -10.82 -5.63
N VAL A 198 6.64 -12.13 -5.78
CA VAL A 198 7.30 -12.91 -6.84
C VAL A 198 6.83 -12.47 -8.21
N VAL A 199 5.52 -12.31 -8.42
CA VAL A 199 4.96 -11.86 -9.71
C VAL A 199 5.49 -10.47 -10.07
N VAL A 200 5.48 -9.53 -9.11
CA VAL A 200 5.93 -8.15 -9.31
C VAL A 200 7.41 -8.10 -9.66
N LEU A 201 8.26 -8.82 -8.92
CA LEU A 201 9.70 -8.86 -9.18
C LEU A 201 10.03 -9.59 -10.49
N ALA A 202 9.30 -10.65 -10.84
CA ALA A 202 9.49 -11.35 -12.11
C ALA A 202 9.14 -10.47 -13.31
N ALA A 203 8.03 -9.72 -13.21
CA ALA A 203 7.65 -8.77 -14.24
C ALA A 203 8.67 -7.62 -14.34
N ALA A 204 9.10 -7.04 -13.22
CA ALA A 204 10.17 -6.04 -13.22
C ALA A 204 11.48 -6.57 -13.83
N ALA A 205 11.85 -7.82 -13.56
CA ALA A 205 13.04 -8.45 -14.15
C ALA A 205 12.90 -8.68 -15.66
N ARG A 206 11.68 -8.91 -16.17
CA ARG A 206 11.39 -9.18 -17.58
C ARG A 206 11.21 -7.92 -18.42
N TYR A 207 10.52 -6.92 -17.89
CA TYR A 207 10.08 -5.71 -18.59
C TYR A 207 10.85 -4.45 -18.18
N GLY A 208 11.69 -4.53 -17.14
CA GLY A 208 12.46 -3.41 -16.65
C GLY A 208 11.85 -2.75 -15.41
N ARG A 209 12.62 -1.84 -14.81
CA ARG A 209 12.23 -1.13 -13.58
C ARG A 209 11.00 -0.24 -13.76
N ALA A 210 10.72 0.18 -14.99
CA ALA A 210 9.58 1.04 -15.33
C ALA A 210 8.22 0.32 -15.26
N TRP A 211 8.21 -0.99 -15.01
CA TRP A 211 6.98 -1.76 -14.78
C TRP A 211 6.45 -1.59 -13.33
N LEU A 212 7.29 -1.12 -12.41
CA LEU A 212 6.99 -0.90 -10.98
C LEU A 212 6.42 0.48 -10.70
#